data_AF-A0A1E4JLK5-F1
#
_entry.id   AF-A0A1E4JLK5-F1
#
_cell.length_a   1.000
_cell.length_b   1.000
_cell.length_c   1.000
_cell.angle_alpha   90.00
_cell.angle_beta   90.00
_cell.angle_gamma   90.00
#
_symmetry.space_group_name_H-M   'P 1'
#
loop_
_entity.id
_entity.type
_entity.pdbx_description
1 polymer ?
#
loop_
_entity_poly.entity_id
_entity_poly.type
_entity_poly.pdbx_seq_one_letter_code
_entity_poly.pdbx_strand_id
1 'polypeptide(L)'
;MKSNKPRFFTIDACIITFEPQRRMTFRFGFGGLLSFEESYAVEPVPVGSRLVHCFRCTGLLSALKLWKMKRNFSEMLEIIDPLFERYLGPTRPPASAKKRVRKGFRPNA
;
A
#
# COMPACT_ATOMS: atom_id res chain seq x y z
N MET A 1 -0.47 -17.93 -31.63
CA MET A 1 -0.44 -16.70 -30.80
C MET A 1 -0.53 -17.12 -29.33
N LYS A 2 0.57 -17.01 -28.56
CA LYS A 2 0.55 -17.34 -27.13
C LYS A 2 -0.16 -16.22 -26.39
N SER A 3 -1.28 -16.53 -25.75
CA SER A 3 -2.02 -15.60 -24.88
C SER A 3 -1.10 -15.15 -23.75
N ASN A 4 -0.55 -13.94 -23.87
CA ASN A 4 0.36 -13.33 -22.90
C ASN A 4 -0.43 -12.60 -21.80
N LYS A 5 -1.56 -13.15 -21.36
CA LYS A 5 -2.32 -12.57 -20.25
C LYS A 5 -1.62 -12.97 -18.94
N PRO A 6 -1.27 -12.01 -18.07
CA PRO A 6 -0.73 -12.33 -16.75
C PRO A 6 -1.75 -13.24 -16.04
N ARG A 7 -1.32 -14.45 -15.66
CA ARG A 7 -2.13 -15.36 -14.86
C ARG A 7 -2.15 -14.81 -13.45
N PHE A 8 -3.25 -14.14 -13.10
CA PHE A 8 -3.53 -13.78 -11.72
C PHE A 8 -3.95 -15.04 -10.97
N PHE A 9 -3.33 -15.28 -9.82
CA PHE A 9 -3.74 -16.32 -8.90
C PHE A 9 -4.54 -15.66 -7.78
N THR A 10 -5.70 -16.22 -7.47
CA THR A 10 -6.44 -15.85 -6.26
C THR A 10 -5.96 -16.77 -5.15
N ILE A 11 -5.66 -16.18 -3.98
CA ILE A 11 -5.14 -16.89 -2.82
C ILE A 11 -5.90 -16.38 -1.61
N ASP A 12 -6.26 -17.28 -0.70
CA ASP A 12 -6.90 -16.89 0.55
C ASP A 12 -5.90 -16.12 1.43
N ALA A 13 -6.34 -14.95 1.89
CA ALA A 13 -5.62 -14.13 2.86
C ALA A 13 -6.35 -14.20 4.21
N CYS A 14 -5.61 -14.48 5.27
CA CYS A 14 -6.11 -14.60 6.62
C CYS A 14 -5.48 -13.52 7.50
N ILE A 15 -6.29 -12.74 8.19
CA ILE A 15 -5.80 -11.76 9.17
C ILE A 15 -5.33 -12.55 10.40
N ILE A 16 -4.03 -12.46 10.71
CA ILE A 16 -3.42 -13.20 11.83
C ILE A 16 -3.17 -12.31 13.05
N THR A 17 -3.14 -11.00 12.88
CA THR A 17 -2.99 -10.04 13.98
C THR A 17 -3.72 -8.76 13.61
N PHE A 18 -4.52 -8.25 14.53
CA PHE A 18 -5.22 -6.99 14.37
C PHE A 18 -5.25 -6.24 15.70
N GLU A 19 -4.46 -5.18 15.78
CA GLU A 19 -4.48 -4.20 16.85
C GLU A 19 -4.99 -2.88 16.27
N PRO A 20 -6.18 -2.43 16.70
CA PRO A 20 -6.78 -1.20 16.18
C PRO A 20 -5.79 -0.04 16.19
N GLN A 21 -5.67 0.65 15.05
CA GLN A 21 -4.83 1.84 14.86
C GLN A 21 -3.32 1.65 15.12
N ARG A 22 -2.85 0.42 15.36
CA ARG A 22 -1.45 0.13 15.66
C ARG A 22 -0.84 -0.86 14.71
N ARG A 23 -1.52 -1.98 14.48
CA ARG A 23 -0.93 -3.08 13.72
C ARG A 23 -1.98 -3.91 13.02
N MET A 24 -1.69 -4.26 11.78
CA MET A 24 -2.45 -5.26 11.05
C MET A 24 -1.47 -6.19 10.34
N THR A 25 -1.60 -7.48 10.56
CA THR A 25 -0.82 -8.49 9.85
C THR A 25 -1.77 -9.51 9.25
N PHE A 26 -1.60 -9.79 7.98
CA PHE A 26 -2.29 -10.86 7.29
C PHE A 26 -1.30 -11.80 6.62
N ARG A 27 -1.74 -13.04 6.48
CA ARG A 27 -0.97 -14.13 5.93
C ARG A 27 -1.70 -14.70 4.73
N PHE A 28 -0.99 -14.87 3.63
CA PHE A 28 -1.50 -15.46 2.41
C PHE A 28 -0.44 -16.39 1.83
N GLY A 29 -0.84 -17.42 1.09
CA GLY A 29 0.15 -18.32 0.51
C GLY A 29 -0.43 -19.57 -0.12
N PHE A 30 0.46 -20.35 -0.72
CA PHE A 30 0.12 -21.59 -1.40
C PHE A 30 0.40 -22.78 -0.47
N GLY A 31 -0.60 -23.14 0.35
CA GLY A 31 -0.68 -24.37 1.16
C GLY A 31 0.65 -25.05 1.51
N GLY A 32 1.34 -24.56 2.55
CA GLY A 32 2.56 -25.19 3.12
C GLY A 32 3.86 -25.03 2.32
N LEU A 33 3.80 -24.72 1.02
CA LEU A 33 4.99 -24.54 0.18
C LEU A 33 5.63 -23.15 0.37
N LEU A 34 4.79 -22.12 0.35
CA LEU A 34 5.16 -20.71 0.47
C LEU A 34 4.07 -19.96 1.23
N SER A 35 4.45 -19.32 2.32
CA SER A 35 3.58 -18.46 3.13
C SER A 35 4.19 -17.07 3.21
N PHE A 36 3.38 -16.08 2.90
CA PHE A 36 3.70 -14.66 2.95
C PHE A 36 2.95 -14.05 4.12
N GLU A 37 3.66 -13.32 4.96
CA GLU A 37 3.09 -12.47 6.00
C GLU A 37 3.37 -11.03 5.62
N GLU A 38 2.32 -10.24 5.52
CA GLU A 38 2.39 -8.81 5.27
C GLU A 38 1.91 -8.09 6.52
N SER A 39 2.73 -7.18 7.03
CA SER A 39 2.50 -6.46 8.27
C SER A 39 2.54 -4.96 8.02
N TYR A 40 1.55 -4.27 8.59
CA TYR A 40 1.45 -2.84 8.68
C TYR A 40 1.51 -2.46 10.16
N ALA A 41 2.49 -1.66 10.54
CA ALA A 41 2.62 -1.14 11.90
C ALA A 41 2.70 0.39 11.87
N VAL A 42 1.93 1.05 12.73
CA VAL A 42 1.96 2.49 12.91
C VAL A 42 2.67 2.80 14.22
N GLU A 43 3.82 3.44 14.11
CA GLU A 43 4.64 3.82 15.25
C GLU A 43 4.56 5.33 15.49
N PRO A 44 4.40 5.79 16.75
CA PRO A 44 4.49 7.20 17.08
C PRO A 44 5.94 7.67 16.91
N VAL A 45 6.12 8.81 16.26
CA VAL A 45 7.41 9.52 16.19
C VAL A 45 7.23 10.95 16.70
N PRO A 46 8.28 11.65 17.16
CA PRO A 46 8.14 12.97 17.78
C PRO A 46 7.36 14.00 16.96
N VAL A 47 7.41 13.89 15.63
CA VAL A 47 6.62 14.71 14.71
C VAL A 47 5.87 13.78 13.75
N GLY A 48 4.73 13.24 14.22
CA GLY A 48 3.78 12.49 13.38
C GLY A 48 3.76 10.99 13.65
N SER A 49 3.56 10.21 12.59
CA SER A 49 3.46 8.75 12.66
C SER A 49 4.28 8.13 11.55
N ARG A 50 4.96 7.03 11.86
CA ARG A 50 5.71 6.22 10.90
C ARG A 50 4.89 4.98 10.58
N LEU A 51 4.52 4.81 9.32
CA LEU A 51 3.99 3.54 8.82
C LEU A 51 5.17 2.65 8.44
N VAL A 52 5.25 1.47 9.05
CA VAL A 52 6.22 0.43 8.75
C VAL A 52 5.49 -0.69 8.01
N HIS A 53 5.78 -0.83 6.72
CA HIS A 53 5.28 -1.91 5.88
C HIS A 53 6.35 -3.00 5.74
N CYS A 54 6.00 -4.24 6.09
CA CYS A 54 6.95 -5.34 6.16
C CYS A 54 6.38 -6.60 5.49
N PHE A 55 7.23 -7.25 4.70
CA PHE A 55 6.96 -8.57 4.13
C PHE A 55 7.88 -9.61 4.76
N ARG A 56 7.29 -10.74 5.16
CA ARG A 56 8.02 -11.92 5.62
C ARG A 56 7.57 -13.11 4.80
N CYS A 57 8.54 -13.89 4.33
CA CYS A 57 8.28 -15.15 3.64
C CYS A 57 8.76 -16.31 4.51
N THR A 58 7.92 -17.34 4.63
CA THR A 58 8.21 -18.58 5.36
C THR A 58 7.79 -19.79 4.51
N GLY A 59 8.36 -20.96 4.76
CA GLY A 59 8.01 -22.21 4.08
C GLY A 59 9.20 -22.94 3.46
N LEU A 60 8.98 -24.18 3.03
CA LEU A 60 10.01 -25.11 2.51
C LEU A 60 10.78 -24.54 1.31
N LEU A 61 10.11 -23.78 0.43
CA LEU A 61 10.74 -23.20 -0.75
C LEU A 61 11.27 -21.78 -0.55
N SER A 62 11.03 -21.17 0.62
CA SER A 62 11.53 -19.82 0.91
C SER A 62 13.06 -19.78 0.91
N ALA A 63 13.70 -20.81 1.48
CA ALA A 63 15.16 -20.89 1.61
C ALA A 63 15.88 -20.90 0.25
N LEU A 64 15.32 -21.58 -0.75
CA LEU A 64 15.97 -21.80 -2.05
C LEU A 64 15.92 -20.58 -2.98
N LYS A 65 14.97 -19.65 -2.78
CA LYS A 65 14.77 -18.47 -3.64
C LYS A 65 14.80 -17.13 -2.90
N LEU A 66 15.29 -17.13 -1.65
CA LEU A 66 15.32 -16.00 -0.74
C LEU A 66 15.85 -14.70 -1.38
N TRP A 67 16.94 -14.76 -2.15
CA TRP A 67 17.54 -13.55 -2.72
C TRP A 67 16.67 -12.90 -3.80
N LYS A 68 16.14 -13.69 -4.75
CA LYS A 68 15.21 -13.20 -5.77
C LYS A 68 13.90 -12.70 -5.14
N MET A 69 13.41 -13.39 -4.10
CA MET A 69 12.23 -12.96 -3.38
C MET A 69 12.44 -11.66 -2.62
N LYS A 70 13.57 -11.48 -1.93
CA LYS A 70 13.92 -10.21 -1.27
C LYS A 70 13.92 -9.05 -2.25
N ARG A 71 14.50 -9.25 -3.44
CA ARG A 71 14.47 -8.25 -4.51
C ARG A 71 13.04 -7.94 -4.94
N ASN A 72 12.22 -8.96 -5.22
CA ASN A 72 10.82 -8.75 -5.59
C ASN A 72 10.03 -8.04 -4.49
N PHE A 73 10.28 -8.32 -3.21
CA PHE A 73 9.64 -7.61 -2.10
C PHE A 73 10.10 -6.16 -1.98
N SER A 74 11.39 -5.89 -2.21
CA SER A 74 11.89 -4.51 -2.28
C SER A 74 11.20 -3.74 -3.40
N GLU A 75 11.11 -4.33 -4.59
CA GLU A 75 10.41 -3.73 -5.73
C GLU A 75 8.91 -3.52 -5.43
N MET A 76 8.26 -4.45 -4.72
CA MET A 76 6.87 -4.26 -4.28
C MET A 76 6.72 -3.12 -3.28
N LEU A 77 7.60 -3.03 -2.28
CA LEU A 77 7.59 -1.94 -1.30
C LEU A 77 7.83 -0.59 -1.98
N GLU A 78 8.80 -0.50 -2.90
CA GLU A 78 9.08 0.70 -3.68
C GLU A 78 7.89 1.18 -4.53
N ILE A 79 7.01 0.26 -4.95
CA ILE A 79 5.77 0.60 -5.68
C ILE A 79 4.64 1.01 -4.72
N ILE A 80 4.53 0.35 -3.58
CA ILE A 80 3.42 0.52 -2.63
C ILE A 80 3.61 1.76 -1.76
N ASP A 81 4.84 2.04 -1.32
CA ASP A 81 5.17 3.16 -0.43
C ASP A 81 4.71 4.52 -1.01
N PRO A 82 4.97 4.87 -2.29
CA PRO A 82 4.48 6.11 -2.88
C PRO A 82 2.95 6.21 -2.94
N LEU A 83 2.26 5.08 -3.03
CA LEU A 83 0.79 5.06 -3.01
C LEU A 83 0.29 5.41 -1.60
N PHE A 84 0.91 4.85 -0.56
CA PHE A 84 0.60 5.23 0.81
C PHE A 84 0.91 6.69 1.08
N GLU A 85 2.07 7.19 0.66
CA GLU A 85 2.40 8.61 0.79
C GLU A 85 1.38 9.51 0.11
N ARG A 86 0.91 9.13 -1.08
CA ARG A 86 -0.11 9.90 -1.82
C ARG A 86 -1.47 9.90 -1.12
N TYR A 87 -1.88 8.78 -0.53
CA TYR A 87 -3.18 8.65 0.13
C TYR A 87 -3.19 9.19 1.56
N LEU A 88 -2.11 9.01 2.31
CA LEU A 88 -1.97 9.42 3.71
C LEU A 88 -1.33 10.80 3.87
N GLY A 89 -0.64 11.27 2.83
CA GLY A 89 -0.08 12.62 2.80
C GLY A 89 -1.18 13.67 2.97
N PRO A 90 -0.82 14.86 3.49
CA PRO A 90 -1.78 15.92 3.70
C PRO A 90 -2.50 16.20 2.38
N THR A 91 -3.79 15.87 2.33
CA THR A 91 -4.64 16.23 1.20
C THR A 91 -4.63 17.74 1.17
N ARG A 92 -3.84 18.32 0.25
CA ARG A 92 -3.80 19.76 0.06
C ARG A 92 -5.26 20.18 -0.12
N PRO A 93 -5.85 20.98 0.79
CA PRO A 93 -7.25 21.34 0.65
C PRO A 93 -7.40 21.92 -0.76
N PRO A 94 -8.42 21.49 -1.54
CA PRO A 94 -8.59 21.98 -2.89
C PRO A 94 -8.54 23.49 -2.80
N ALA A 95 -7.54 24.10 -3.45
CA ALA A 95 -7.30 25.53 -3.38
C ALA A 95 -8.65 26.20 -3.60
N SER A 96 -9.17 26.84 -2.54
CA SER A 96 -10.54 27.37 -2.49
C SER A 96 -10.90 27.90 -3.86
N ALA A 97 -11.84 27.25 -4.55
CA ALA A 97 -12.18 27.57 -5.94
C ALA A 97 -12.31 29.08 -6.01
N LYS A 98 -11.36 29.76 -6.68
CA LYS A 98 -11.33 31.23 -6.73
C LYS A 98 -12.72 31.64 -7.14
N LYS A 99 -13.47 32.27 -6.22
CA LYS A 99 -14.82 32.77 -6.49
C LYS A 99 -14.65 33.64 -7.72
N ARG A 100 -15.08 33.15 -8.89
CA ARG A 100 -15.10 33.95 -10.12
C ARG A 100 -16.04 35.09 -9.78
N VAL A 101 -15.47 36.27 -9.51
CA VAL A 101 -16.23 37.50 -9.37
C VAL A 101 -16.97 37.64 -10.70
N ARG A 102 -18.27 37.32 -10.70
CA ARG A 102 -19.15 37.60 -11.83
C ARG A 102 -19.10 39.11 -11.99
N LYS A 103 -18.43 39.60 -13.04
CA LYS A 103 -18.43 41.01 -13.41
C LYS A 103 -19.90 41.43 -13.50
N GLY A 104 -20.30 42.32 -12.59
CA GLY A 104 -21.65 42.82 -12.49
C GLY A 104 -22.13 43.41 -13.80
N PHE A 105 -23.41 43.17 -14.05
CA PHE A 105 -24.28 43.81 -15.01
C PHE A 105 -24.00 45.33 -15.11
N ARG A 106 -23.72 45.84 -16.31
CA ARG A 106 -23.78 47.27 -16.60
C ARG A 106 -25.21 47.61 -17.02
N PRO A 107 -25.99 48.38 -16.25
CA PRO A 107 -27.15 49.05 -16.83
C PRO A 107 -26.62 50.19 -17.70
N ASN A 108 -27.06 50.25 -18.96
CA ASN A 108 -26.85 51.42 -19.80
C ASN A 108 -27.52 52.63 -19.14
N ALA A 109 -26.75 53.70 -18.95
CA ALA A 109 -27.24 55.06 -18.72
C ALA A 109 -26.58 55.95 -19.77
#